data_AF-A0A537P6I5-F1
#
_entry.id   AF-A0A537P6I5-F1
#
_cell.length_a   1.000
_cell.length_b   1.000
_cell.length_c   1.000
_cell.angle_alpha   90.00
_cell.angle_beta   90.00
_cell.angle_gamma   90.00
#
_symmetry.space_group_name_H-M   'P 1'
#
loop_
_entity.id
_entity.type
_entity.pdbx_description
1 polymer ?
#
loop_
_entity_poly.entity_id
_entity_poly.type
_entity_poly.pdbx_seq_one_letter_code
_entity_poly.pdbx_strand_id
1 'polypeptide(L)'
;MSFFGLVRREMYGSLNRLIVISALGGISTAAILTAINSGAQAADKGSVSLWSATLFVVALFLFVKTQHYILITATAEIEAIIHKLRLRLMDHVRHSELLPLESIGRGEIVSAITKETSTLTQMSNTLAFAAQGAVLIFFVAMYVAYLSLLAFGLSIIIVGVAGVLFHAKSRQLAMASHEASNLEHRLFDRLMDLLNGFKEVRLNSSRSEALFDDVVEVSRAAANIKIRAQSETFKRMVFLQSALYGLLGAIAFAVPTFGDALGTETVTKTIT
;
A
#
# COMPACT_ATOMS: atom_id res chain seq x y z
N MET A 1 12.24 -7.36 -21.29
CA MET A 1 11.12 -6.40 -21.44
C MET A 1 10.83 -5.79 -20.09
N SER A 2 10.61 -4.47 -19.99
CA SER A 2 10.24 -3.83 -18.72
C SER A 2 8.86 -4.32 -18.26
N PHE A 3 8.71 -4.63 -16.96
CA PHE A 3 7.45 -5.02 -16.32
C PHE A 3 6.29 -4.08 -16.68
N PHE A 4 6.57 -2.77 -16.76
CA PHE A 4 5.61 -1.75 -17.20
C PHE A 4 5.09 -1.97 -18.63
N GLY A 5 5.91 -2.50 -19.52
CA GLY A 5 5.51 -2.82 -20.90
C GLY A 5 4.57 -4.02 -20.96
N LEU A 6 4.76 -5.01 -20.07
CA LEU A 6 3.90 -6.18 -19.98
C LEU A 6 2.54 -5.83 -19.36
N VAL A 7 2.54 -5.07 -18.28
CA VAL A 7 1.32 -4.57 -17.63
C VAL A 7 0.51 -3.70 -18.58
N ARG A 8 1.16 -2.74 -19.26
CA ARG A 8 0.48 -1.85 -20.21
C ARG A 8 -0.12 -2.61 -21.39
N ARG A 9 0.61 -3.58 -21.95
CA ARG A 9 0.17 -4.37 -23.11
C ARG A 9 -1.04 -5.25 -22.80
N GLU A 10 -1.09 -5.82 -21.60
CA GLU A 10 -2.18 -6.72 -21.21
C GLU A 10 -3.40 -5.96 -20.63
N MET A 11 -3.23 -4.75 -20.08
CA MET A 11 -4.32 -3.94 -19.49
C MET A 11 -5.07 -3.01 -20.46
N TYR A 12 -4.74 -2.96 -21.76
CA TYR A 12 -5.28 -1.95 -22.69
C TYR A 12 -6.82 -1.88 -22.74
N GLY A 13 -7.54 -2.97 -22.48
CA GLY A 13 -9.01 -2.98 -22.46
C GLY A 13 -9.64 -2.40 -21.18
N SER A 14 -9.00 -2.60 -20.02
CA SER A 14 -9.53 -2.18 -18.71
C SER A 14 -9.03 -0.80 -18.28
N LEU A 15 -7.91 -0.32 -18.84
CA LEU A 15 -7.28 0.94 -18.44
C LEU A 15 -8.20 2.16 -18.61
N ASN A 16 -8.86 2.31 -19.77
CA ASN A 16 -9.81 3.41 -19.99
C ASN A 16 -10.97 3.38 -19.00
N ARG A 17 -11.47 2.18 -18.69
CA ARG A 17 -12.57 1.99 -17.74
C ARG A 17 -12.13 2.34 -16.31
N LEU A 18 -10.94 1.92 -15.92
CA LEU A 18 -10.34 2.25 -14.63
C LEU A 18 -10.09 3.75 -14.48
N ILE A 19 -9.66 4.44 -15.54
CA ILE A 19 -9.48 5.91 -15.52
C ILE A 19 -10.82 6.61 -15.30
N VAL A 20 -11.85 6.26 -16.08
CA VAL A 20 -13.19 6.88 -15.96
C VAL A 20 -13.77 6.64 -14.57
N ILE A 21 -13.66 5.42 -14.05
CA ILE A 21 -14.17 5.07 -12.72
C ILE A 21 -13.33 5.76 -11.64
N SER A 22 -12.01 5.88 -11.79
CA SER A 22 -11.16 6.64 -10.85
C SER A 22 -11.51 8.12 -10.81
N ALA A 23 -11.82 8.73 -11.95
CA ALA A 23 -12.31 10.11 -12.02
C ALA A 23 -13.67 10.25 -11.31
N LEU A 24 -14.59 9.30 -11.52
CA LEU A 24 -15.88 9.27 -10.83
C LEU A 24 -15.72 9.15 -9.31
N GLY A 25 -14.76 8.34 -8.86
CA GLY A 25 -14.37 8.22 -7.44
C GLY A 25 -13.84 9.53 -6.89
N GLY A 26 -12.95 10.19 -7.63
CA GLY A 26 -12.45 11.52 -7.27
C GLY A 26 -13.56 12.57 -7.12
N ILE A 27 -14.48 12.62 -8.08
CA ILE A 27 -15.66 13.50 -8.05
C ILE A 27 -16.55 13.17 -6.85
N SER A 28 -16.76 11.88 -6.54
CA SER A 28 -17.55 11.48 -5.37
C SER A 28 -16.92 11.95 -4.06
N THR A 29 -15.59 11.91 -3.94
CA THR A 29 -14.88 12.45 -2.78
C THR A 29 -15.06 13.95 -2.65
N ALA A 30 -14.95 14.70 -3.76
CA ALA A 30 -15.20 16.14 -3.75
C ALA A 30 -16.65 16.45 -3.35
N ALA A 31 -17.63 15.70 -3.87
CA ALA A 31 -19.04 15.85 -3.53
C ALA A 31 -19.34 15.53 -2.06
N ILE A 32 -18.70 14.51 -1.47
CA ILE A 32 -18.76 14.23 -0.02
C ILE A 32 -18.30 15.47 0.76
N LEU A 33 -17.16 16.05 0.37
CA LEU A 33 -16.56 17.16 1.08
C LEU A 33 -17.41 18.44 0.96
N THR A 34 -17.99 18.69 -0.23
CA THR A 34 -19.00 19.73 -0.44
C THR A 34 -20.23 19.51 0.45
N ALA A 35 -20.76 18.29 0.50
CA ALA A 35 -21.95 17.97 1.28
C ALA A 35 -21.73 18.17 2.79
N ILE A 36 -20.56 17.79 3.31
CA ILE A 36 -20.16 18.04 4.70
C ILE A 36 -20.11 19.55 4.96
N ASN A 37 -19.42 20.32 4.11
CA ASN A 37 -19.26 21.75 4.29
C ASN A 37 -20.62 22.51 4.22
N SER A 38 -21.45 22.19 3.22
CA SER A 38 -22.79 22.78 3.12
C SER A 38 -23.72 22.33 4.24
N GLY A 39 -23.52 21.13 4.80
CA GLY A 39 -24.24 20.63 5.97
C GLY A 39 -23.87 21.41 7.23
N ALA A 40 -22.57 21.62 7.48
CA ALA A 40 -22.07 22.41 8.60
C ALA A 40 -22.63 23.84 8.57
N GLN A 41 -22.52 24.53 7.42
CA GLN A 41 -23.06 25.90 7.27
C GLN A 41 -24.58 26.01 7.47
N ALA A 42 -25.34 24.94 7.21
CA ALA A 42 -26.78 24.91 7.47
C ALA A 42 -27.05 24.76 8.98
N ALA A 43 -26.26 23.91 9.65
CA ALA A 43 -26.35 23.67 11.09
C ALA A 43 -26.03 24.92 11.91
N ASP A 44 -25.02 25.71 11.52
CA ASP A 44 -24.68 26.99 12.17
C ASP A 44 -25.84 28.01 12.08
N LYS A 45 -26.66 27.90 11.03
CA LYS A 45 -27.88 28.71 10.84
C LYS A 45 -29.11 28.12 11.58
N GLY A 46 -28.92 27.08 12.38
CA GLY A 46 -29.98 26.38 13.10
C GLY A 46 -30.90 25.54 12.21
N SER A 47 -30.47 25.20 10.98
CA SER A 47 -31.28 24.50 9.99
C SER A 47 -30.64 23.18 9.55
N VAL A 48 -31.46 22.19 9.18
CA VAL A 48 -30.97 20.95 8.58
C VAL A 48 -31.18 21.00 7.07
N SER A 49 -30.09 20.94 6.30
CA SER A 49 -30.18 20.85 4.85
C SER A 49 -30.40 19.40 4.41
N LEU A 50 -31.65 19.05 4.10
CA LEU A 50 -32.00 17.75 3.49
C LEU A 50 -31.24 17.50 2.18
N TRP A 51 -30.97 18.55 1.40
CA TRP A 51 -30.17 18.45 0.18
C TRP A 51 -28.74 18.01 0.47
N SER A 52 -28.07 18.65 1.45
CA SER A 52 -26.69 18.30 1.84
C SER A 52 -26.61 16.87 2.36
N ALA A 53 -27.58 16.45 3.19
CA ALA A 53 -27.65 15.08 3.69
C ALA A 53 -27.86 14.05 2.55
N THR A 54 -28.75 14.35 1.60
CA THR A 54 -29.02 13.47 0.46
C THR A 54 -27.80 13.37 -0.46
N LEU A 55 -27.15 14.51 -0.76
CA LEU A 55 -25.92 14.56 -1.56
C LEU A 55 -24.81 13.75 -0.89
N PHE A 56 -24.65 13.86 0.43
CA PHE A 56 -23.67 13.08 1.20
C PHE A 56 -23.91 11.59 1.04
N VAL A 57 -25.15 11.10 1.22
CA VAL A 57 -25.47 9.68 1.10
C VAL A 57 -25.22 9.15 -0.31
N VAL A 58 -25.64 9.89 -1.35
CA VAL A 58 -25.42 9.51 -2.75
C VAL A 58 -23.93 9.51 -3.10
N ALA A 59 -23.20 10.54 -2.69
CA ALA A 59 -21.76 10.65 -2.94
C ALA A 59 -20.97 9.57 -2.19
N LEU A 60 -21.34 9.25 -0.94
CA LEU A 60 -20.76 8.16 -0.17
C LEU A 60 -21.01 6.80 -0.82
N PHE A 61 -22.24 6.55 -1.27
CA PHE A 61 -22.57 5.32 -1.99
C PHE A 61 -21.75 5.19 -3.28
N LEU A 62 -21.66 6.28 -4.06
CA LEU A 62 -20.88 6.32 -5.28
C LEU A 62 -19.39 6.08 -5.01
N PHE A 63 -18.84 6.71 -3.97
CA PHE A 63 -17.47 6.50 -3.51
C PHE A 63 -17.21 5.04 -3.18
N VAL A 64 -18.04 4.43 -2.33
CA VAL A 64 -17.90 3.02 -1.91
C VAL A 64 -17.97 2.08 -3.12
N LYS A 65 -18.95 2.28 -4.02
CA LYS A 65 -19.11 1.44 -5.21
C LYS A 65 -17.93 1.57 -6.17
N THR A 66 -17.50 2.79 -6.41
CA THR A 66 -16.35 3.07 -7.27
C THR A 66 -15.09 2.45 -6.67
N GLN A 67 -14.87 2.61 -5.37
CA GLN A 67 -13.69 2.07 -4.70
C GLN A 67 -13.64 0.55 -4.73
N HIS A 68 -14.75 -0.10 -4.40
CA HIS A 68 -14.85 -1.56 -4.52
C HIS A 68 -14.58 -2.03 -5.95
N TYR A 69 -15.15 -1.35 -6.95
CA TYR A 69 -14.96 -1.72 -8.35
C TYR A 69 -13.49 -1.60 -8.77
N ILE A 70 -12.85 -0.47 -8.48
CA ILE A 70 -11.43 -0.22 -8.83
C ILE A 70 -10.56 -1.29 -8.21
N LEU A 71 -10.75 -1.56 -6.91
CA LEU A 71 -9.91 -2.50 -6.18
C LEU A 71 -10.04 -3.92 -6.71
N ILE A 72 -11.28 -4.41 -6.87
CA ILE A 72 -11.54 -5.77 -7.38
C ILE A 72 -11.03 -5.92 -8.81
N THR A 73 -11.30 -4.93 -9.67
CA THR A 73 -10.88 -4.99 -11.08
C THR A 73 -9.37 -4.93 -11.21
N ALA A 74 -8.69 -4.04 -10.48
CA ALA A 74 -7.24 -3.95 -10.51
C ALA A 74 -6.59 -5.26 -10.03
N THR A 75 -7.08 -5.85 -8.93
CA THR A 75 -6.57 -7.13 -8.44
C THR A 75 -6.82 -8.26 -9.43
N ALA A 76 -8.00 -8.33 -10.06
CA ALA A 76 -8.33 -9.36 -11.04
C ALA A 76 -7.44 -9.27 -12.30
N GLU A 77 -7.20 -8.06 -12.80
CA GLU A 77 -6.35 -7.81 -13.97
C GLU A 77 -4.88 -8.17 -13.68
N ILE A 78 -4.38 -7.78 -12.51
CA ILE A 78 -3.04 -8.15 -12.03
C ILE A 78 -2.93 -9.68 -11.95
N GLU A 79 -3.89 -10.36 -11.31
CA GLU A 79 -3.84 -11.82 -11.15
C GLU A 79 -3.93 -12.54 -12.50
N ALA A 80 -4.70 -12.02 -13.46
CA ALA A 80 -4.74 -12.56 -14.82
C ALA A 80 -3.38 -12.45 -15.54
N ILE A 81 -2.66 -11.34 -15.35
CA ILE A 81 -1.30 -11.16 -15.88
C ILE A 81 -0.34 -12.16 -15.23
N ILE A 82 -0.40 -12.30 -13.91
CA ILE A 82 0.43 -13.24 -13.14
C ILE A 82 0.16 -14.69 -13.53
N HIS A 83 -1.11 -15.06 -13.70
CA HIS A 83 -1.52 -16.38 -14.17
C HIS A 83 -0.91 -16.70 -15.54
N LYS A 84 -1.01 -15.77 -16.50
CA LYS A 84 -0.39 -15.92 -17.84
C LYS A 84 1.13 -16.03 -17.75
N LEU A 85 1.76 -15.26 -16.87
CA LEU A 85 3.21 -15.34 -16.64
C LEU A 85 3.59 -16.72 -16.10
N ARG A 86 2.86 -17.24 -15.11
CA ARG A 86 3.08 -18.58 -14.54
C ARG A 86 2.95 -19.67 -15.61
N LEU A 87 1.91 -19.61 -16.44
CA LEU A 87 1.74 -20.55 -17.56
C LEU A 87 2.89 -20.47 -18.56
N ARG A 88 3.36 -19.27 -18.93
CA ARG A 88 4.53 -19.12 -19.80
C ARG A 88 5.78 -19.72 -19.17
N LEU A 89 6.06 -19.46 -17.90
CA LEU A 89 7.23 -20.01 -17.21
C LEU A 89 7.16 -21.55 -17.16
N MET A 90 6.00 -22.10 -16.81
CA MET A 90 5.80 -23.56 -16.80
C MET A 90 5.95 -24.18 -18.19
N ASP A 91 5.49 -23.50 -19.24
CA ASP A 91 5.67 -23.97 -20.61
C ASP A 91 7.14 -23.90 -21.07
N HIS A 92 7.92 -22.90 -20.63
CA HIS A 92 9.37 -22.89 -20.86
C HIS A 92 10.05 -24.07 -20.15
N VAL A 93 9.71 -24.32 -18.87
CA VAL A 93 10.23 -25.48 -18.11
C VAL A 93 9.89 -26.79 -18.81
N ARG A 94 8.68 -26.93 -19.36
CA ARG A 94 8.23 -28.13 -20.08
C ARG A 94 9.02 -28.42 -21.36
N HIS A 95 9.53 -27.40 -22.04
CA HIS A 95 10.29 -27.54 -23.28
C HIS A 95 11.82 -27.46 -23.09
N SER A 96 12.29 -27.28 -21.86
CA SER A 96 13.71 -27.23 -21.55
C SER A 96 14.33 -28.62 -21.49
N GLU A 97 15.59 -28.72 -21.92
CA GLU A 97 16.39 -29.93 -21.76
C GLU A 97 16.72 -30.21 -20.28
N LEU A 98 16.99 -31.47 -19.96
CA LEU A 98 17.23 -31.92 -18.58
C LEU A 98 18.48 -31.29 -17.96
N LEU A 99 19.60 -31.20 -18.71
CA LEU A 99 20.88 -30.70 -18.21
C LEU A 99 20.80 -29.25 -17.66
N PRO A 100 20.23 -28.28 -18.41
CA PRO A 100 20.01 -26.94 -17.89
C PRO A 100 19.10 -26.91 -16.67
N LEU A 101 18.06 -27.75 -16.63
CA LEU A 101 17.12 -27.81 -15.51
C LEU A 101 17.77 -28.32 -14.22
N GLU A 102 18.64 -29.33 -14.33
CA GLU A 102 19.41 -29.85 -13.20
C GLU A 102 20.46 -28.86 -12.70
N SER A 103 21.05 -28.06 -13.59
CA SER A 103 22.01 -27.01 -13.21
C SER A 103 21.41 -25.87 -12.38
N ILE A 104 20.11 -25.58 -12.58
CA ILE A 104 19.37 -24.58 -11.79
C ILE A 104 18.85 -25.19 -10.49
N GLY A 105 18.45 -26.46 -10.53
CA GLY A 105 17.93 -27.17 -9.37
C GLY A 105 16.42 -26.99 -9.18
N ARG A 106 15.74 -28.09 -8.82
CA ARG A 106 14.27 -28.14 -8.69
C ARG A 106 13.72 -27.13 -7.68
N GLY A 107 14.43 -26.92 -6.57
CA GLY A 107 14.03 -26.00 -5.50
C GLY A 107 13.99 -24.54 -5.97
N GLU A 108 14.99 -24.10 -6.74
CA GLU A 108 15.02 -22.74 -7.28
C GLU A 108 13.90 -22.49 -8.30
N ILE A 109 13.65 -23.45 -9.19
CA ILE A 109 12.56 -23.35 -10.17
C ILE A 109 11.20 -23.22 -9.47
N VAL A 110 10.94 -24.05 -8.45
CA VAL A 110 9.70 -23.97 -7.68
C VAL A 110 9.61 -22.64 -6.91
N SER A 111 10.71 -22.19 -6.30
CA SER A 111 10.76 -20.90 -5.59
C SER A 111 10.47 -19.72 -6.52
N ALA A 112 11.08 -19.69 -7.72
CA ALA A 112 10.84 -18.66 -8.72
C ALA A 112 9.37 -18.62 -9.21
N ILE A 113 8.77 -19.80 -9.45
CA ILE A 113 7.37 -19.90 -9.94
C ILE A 113 6.32 -19.65 -8.84
N THR A 114 6.69 -19.72 -7.57
CA THR A 114 5.74 -19.54 -6.46
C THR A 114 6.00 -18.23 -5.70
N LYS A 115 7.19 -18.09 -5.11
CA LYS A 115 7.55 -16.98 -4.23
C LYS A 115 7.70 -15.68 -5.01
N GLU A 116 8.47 -15.66 -6.09
CA GLU A 116 8.69 -14.42 -6.85
C GLU A 116 7.40 -13.91 -7.51
N THR A 117 6.55 -14.82 -8.00
CA THR A 117 5.26 -14.43 -8.58
C THR A 117 4.28 -13.92 -7.52
N SER A 118 4.30 -14.48 -6.31
CA SER A 118 3.55 -13.94 -5.17
C SER A 118 4.04 -12.54 -4.77
N THR A 119 5.36 -12.34 -4.70
CA THR A 119 5.94 -11.00 -4.47
C THR A 119 5.54 -10.03 -5.57
N LEU A 120 5.51 -10.46 -6.82
CA LEU A 120 5.07 -9.65 -7.95
C LEU A 120 3.58 -9.26 -7.83
N THR A 121 2.71 -10.19 -7.41
CA THR A 121 1.30 -9.89 -7.09
C THR A 121 1.19 -8.82 -6.01
N GLN A 122 1.94 -8.95 -4.91
CA GLN A 122 1.91 -8.00 -3.80
C GLN A 122 2.39 -6.60 -4.23
N MET A 123 3.49 -6.52 -4.97
CA MET A 123 4.02 -5.26 -5.50
C MET A 123 3.03 -4.60 -6.46
N SER A 124 2.40 -5.38 -7.33
CA SER A 124 1.41 -4.89 -8.28
C SER A 124 0.17 -4.32 -7.58
N ASN A 125 -0.35 -5.04 -6.58
CA ASN A 125 -1.46 -4.55 -5.76
C ASN A 125 -1.07 -3.25 -5.03
N THR A 126 0.12 -3.21 -4.45
CA THR A 126 0.64 -2.00 -3.78
C THR A 126 0.71 -0.80 -4.73
N LEU A 127 1.15 -1.02 -5.97
CA LEU A 127 1.21 0.02 -7.00
C LEU A 127 -0.20 0.52 -7.38
N ALA A 128 -1.17 -0.39 -7.53
CA ALA A 128 -2.56 -0.03 -7.81
C ALA A 128 -3.16 0.84 -6.68
N PHE A 129 -2.95 0.44 -5.42
CA PHE A 129 -3.35 1.25 -4.26
C PHE A 129 -2.66 2.61 -4.22
N ALA A 130 -1.37 2.68 -4.56
CA ALA A 130 -0.64 3.95 -4.60
C ALA A 130 -1.18 4.89 -5.68
N ALA A 131 -1.47 4.37 -6.88
CA ALA A 131 -2.06 5.14 -7.98
C ALA A 131 -3.44 5.68 -7.61
N GLN A 132 -4.29 4.83 -7.01
CA GLN A 132 -5.60 5.23 -6.48
C GLN A 132 -5.47 6.30 -5.40
N GLY A 133 -4.54 6.14 -4.45
CA GLY A 133 -4.25 7.12 -3.41
C GLY A 133 -3.82 8.47 -3.99
N ALA A 134 -3.02 8.48 -5.05
CA ALA A 134 -2.62 9.71 -5.74
C ALA A 134 -3.82 10.44 -6.38
N VAL A 135 -4.75 9.70 -7.02
CA VAL A 135 -5.98 10.29 -7.55
C VAL A 135 -6.82 10.91 -6.43
N LEU A 136 -7.00 10.18 -5.32
CA LEU A 136 -7.72 10.70 -4.15
C LEU A 136 -7.10 12.00 -3.63
N ILE A 137 -5.79 12.00 -3.40
CA ILE A 137 -5.04 13.17 -2.94
C ILE A 137 -5.22 14.34 -3.90
N PHE A 138 -5.17 14.10 -5.21
CA PHE A 138 -5.35 15.14 -6.23
C PHE A 138 -6.73 15.83 -6.12
N PHE A 139 -7.82 15.07 -6.04
CA PHE A 139 -9.16 15.65 -5.93
C PHE A 139 -9.39 16.36 -4.59
N VAL A 140 -8.88 15.80 -3.49
CA VAL A 140 -8.94 16.45 -2.17
C VAL A 140 -8.14 17.76 -2.17
N ALA A 141 -6.94 17.74 -2.74
CA ALA A 141 -6.08 18.91 -2.88
C ALA A 141 -6.75 20.02 -3.72
N MET A 142 -7.38 19.64 -4.84
CA MET A 142 -8.15 20.57 -5.69
C MET A 142 -9.33 21.19 -4.93
N TYR A 143 -10.07 20.39 -4.16
CA TYR A 143 -11.17 20.91 -3.33
C TYR A 143 -10.68 21.86 -2.23
N VAL A 144 -9.61 21.49 -1.51
CA VAL A 144 -9.04 22.33 -0.46
C VAL A 144 -8.53 23.65 -1.04
N ALA A 145 -7.88 23.61 -2.22
CA ALA A 145 -7.45 24.81 -2.93
C ALA A 145 -8.61 25.72 -3.33
N TYR A 146 -9.75 25.15 -3.74
CA TYR A 146 -10.97 25.91 -4.03
C TYR A 146 -11.53 26.59 -2.78
N LEU A 147 -11.45 25.96 -1.61
CA LEU A 147 -11.98 26.51 -0.36
C LEU A 147 -11.07 27.59 0.24
N SER A 148 -9.76 27.32 0.34
CA SER A 148 -8.79 28.24 0.93
C SER A 148 -7.37 27.94 0.47
N LEU A 149 -6.75 28.92 -0.18
CA LEU A 149 -5.35 28.83 -0.62
C LEU A 149 -4.38 28.69 0.57
N LEU A 150 -4.74 29.23 1.74
CA LEU A 150 -3.97 29.11 2.98
C LEU A 150 -4.03 27.68 3.54
N ALA A 151 -5.22 27.08 3.61
CA ALA A 151 -5.39 25.68 4.02
C ALA A 151 -4.66 24.72 3.06
N PHE A 152 -4.68 25.02 1.76
CA PHE A 152 -3.93 24.28 0.74
C PHE A 152 -2.41 24.37 0.95
N GLY A 153 -1.89 25.57 1.19
CA GLY A 153 -0.46 25.79 1.49
C GLY A 153 0.00 25.01 2.72
N LEU A 154 -0.75 25.07 3.83
CA LEU A 154 -0.47 24.29 5.04
C LEU A 154 -0.50 22.78 4.77
N SER A 155 -1.47 22.33 3.97
CA SER A 155 -1.58 20.92 3.58
C SER A 155 -0.36 20.45 2.81
N ILE A 156 0.13 21.24 1.84
CA ILE A 156 1.36 20.93 1.09
C ILE A 156 2.56 20.85 2.02
N ILE A 157 2.72 21.80 2.94
CA ILE A 157 3.87 21.82 3.86
C ILE A 157 3.87 20.57 4.74
N ILE A 158 2.74 20.28 5.40
CA ILE A 158 2.66 19.15 6.35
C ILE A 158 2.80 17.82 5.62
N VAL A 159 2.06 17.61 4.52
CA VAL A 159 2.14 16.37 3.73
C VAL A 159 3.50 16.23 3.04
N GLY A 160 4.06 17.32 2.54
CA GLY A 160 5.37 17.35 1.90
C GLY A 160 6.50 16.99 2.87
N VAL A 161 6.53 17.62 4.06
CA VAL A 161 7.50 17.30 5.11
C VAL A 161 7.36 15.85 5.56
N ALA A 162 6.12 15.38 5.80
CA ALA A 162 5.86 13.99 6.15
C ALA A 162 6.35 13.03 5.06
N GLY A 163 6.11 13.35 3.78
CA GLY A 163 6.55 12.57 2.62
C GLY A 163 8.07 12.51 2.48
N VAL A 164 8.77 13.64 2.66
CA VAL A 164 10.24 13.69 2.61
C VAL A 164 10.85 12.86 3.74
N LEU A 165 10.37 13.03 4.97
CA LEU A 165 10.84 12.25 6.13
C LEU A 165 10.56 10.76 5.96
N PHE A 166 9.40 10.42 5.38
CA PHE A 166 9.06 9.04 5.05
C PHE A 166 10.03 8.46 4.02
N HIS A 167 10.31 9.19 2.94
CA HIS A 167 11.19 8.73 1.86
C HIS A 167 12.65 8.59 2.31
N ALA A 168 13.17 9.57 3.06
CA ALA A 168 14.57 9.60 3.50
C ALA A 168 14.98 8.33 4.26
N LYS A 169 14.07 7.75 5.04
CA LYS A 169 14.36 6.53 5.80
C LYS A 169 14.07 5.24 5.01
N SER A 170 13.44 5.31 3.83
CA SER A 170 12.83 4.15 3.15
C SER A 170 13.87 3.11 2.71
N ARG A 171 15.07 3.56 2.31
CA ARG A 171 16.15 2.67 1.86
C ARG A 171 16.67 1.77 2.97
N GLN A 172 16.82 2.31 4.19
CA GLN A 172 17.28 1.52 5.34
C GLN A 172 16.30 0.41 5.72
N LEU A 173 15.00 0.68 5.63
CA LEU A 173 13.97 -0.31 5.91
C LEU A 173 13.91 -1.40 4.83
N ALA A 174 14.08 -1.03 3.56
CA ALA A 174 14.15 -1.99 2.46
C ALA A 174 15.34 -2.95 2.64
N MET A 175 16.51 -2.42 3.02
CA MET A 175 17.69 -3.24 3.33
C MET A 175 17.45 -4.17 4.52
N ALA A 176 16.89 -3.67 5.63
CA ALA A 176 16.58 -4.48 6.81
C ALA A 176 15.54 -5.57 6.52
N SER A 177 14.55 -5.29 5.65
CA SER A 177 13.55 -6.27 5.23
C SER A 177 14.15 -7.35 4.34
N HIS A 178 15.09 -6.98 3.46
CA HIS A 178 15.82 -7.93 2.63
C HIS A 178 16.71 -8.84 3.48
N GLU A 179 17.40 -8.29 4.47
CA GLU A 179 18.20 -9.06 5.43
C GLU A 179 17.35 -10.05 6.24
N ALA A 180 16.17 -9.62 6.70
CA ALA A 180 15.20 -10.49 7.36
C ALA A 180 14.76 -11.66 6.47
N SER A 181 14.47 -11.39 5.19
CA SER A 181 14.09 -12.40 4.20
C SER A 181 15.20 -13.41 3.94
N ASN A 182 16.46 -12.96 3.88
CA ASN A 182 17.61 -13.86 3.71
C ASN A 182 17.81 -14.81 4.91
N LEU A 183 17.55 -14.33 6.13
CA LEU A 183 17.59 -15.19 7.32
C LEU A 183 16.43 -16.18 7.38
N GLU A 184 15.23 -15.78 6.96
CA GLU A 184 14.11 -16.71 6.81
C GLU A 184 14.42 -17.80 5.76
N HIS A 185 15.09 -17.46 4.65
CA HIS A 185 15.58 -18.45 3.69
C HIS A 185 16.57 -19.43 4.32
N ARG A 186 17.58 -18.92 5.03
CA ARG A 186 18.56 -19.79 5.72
C ARG A 186 17.89 -20.71 6.74
N LEU A 187 16.89 -20.21 7.47
CA LEU A 187 16.12 -21.03 8.41
C LEU A 187 15.34 -22.14 7.68
N PHE A 188 14.76 -21.82 6.52
CA PHE A 188 14.06 -22.81 5.69
C PHE A 188 15.02 -23.87 5.14
N ASP A 189 16.20 -23.49 4.67
CA ASP A 189 17.21 -24.44 4.19
C ASP A 189 17.65 -25.38 5.32
N ARG A 190 17.89 -24.86 6.52
CA ARG A 190 18.20 -25.69 7.71
C ARG A 190 17.08 -26.65 8.08
N LEU A 191 15.83 -26.21 7.96
CA LEU A 191 14.68 -27.08 8.16
C LEU A 191 14.62 -28.19 7.11
N MET A 192 14.92 -27.88 5.84
CA MET A 192 14.99 -28.88 4.78
C MET A 192 16.12 -29.88 4.99
N ASP A 193 17.29 -29.45 5.46
CA ASP A 193 18.40 -30.33 5.84
C ASP A 193 17.98 -31.31 6.95
N LEU A 194 17.27 -30.82 7.97
CA LEU A 194 16.70 -31.64 9.03
C LEU A 194 15.71 -32.69 8.51
N LEU A 195 14.83 -32.29 7.60
CA LEU A 195 13.80 -33.17 7.04
C LEU A 195 14.41 -34.23 6.10
N ASN A 196 15.39 -33.86 5.27
CA ASN A 196 16.07 -34.77 4.36
C ASN A 196 17.01 -35.74 5.10
N GLY A 197 17.70 -35.25 6.15
CA GLY A 197 18.60 -36.01 7.00
C GLY A 197 17.93 -36.70 8.19
N PHE A 198 16.58 -36.75 8.23
CA PHE A 198 15.80 -37.16 9.41
C PHE A 198 16.22 -38.52 10.00
N LYS A 199 16.60 -39.49 9.16
CA LYS A 199 17.06 -40.80 9.62
C LYS A 199 18.40 -40.73 10.37
N GLU A 200 19.32 -39.89 9.92
CA GLU A 200 20.63 -39.69 10.56
C GLU A 200 20.51 -38.92 11.87
N VAL A 201 19.62 -37.92 11.90
CA VAL A 201 19.27 -37.15 13.10
C VAL A 201 18.67 -38.08 14.17
N ARG A 202 17.78 -39.01 13.79
CA ARG A 202 17.23 -39.99 14.73
C ARG A 202 18.22 -41.02 15.27
N LEU A 203 19.28 -41.34 14.51
CA LEU A 203 20.27 -42.35 14.88
C LEU A 203 21.40 -41.81 15.76
N ASN A 204 21.62 -40.48 15.78
CA ASN A 204 22.67 -39.84 16.57
C ASN A 204 22.12 -38.66 17.38
N SER A 205 21.87 -38.89 18.67
CA SER A 205 21.34 -37.88 19.59
C SER A 205 22.23 -36.65 19.72
N SER A 206 23.56 -36.81 19.75
CA SER A 206 24.49 -35.68 19.83
C SER A 206 24.43 -34.79 18.58
N ARG A 207 24.29 -35.39 17.39
CA ARG A 207 24.10 -34.63 16.13
C ARG A 207 22.73 -33.97 16.06
N SER A 208 21.69 -34.61 16.61
CA SER A 208 20.35 -34.03 16.71
C SER A 208 20.33 -32.78 17.59
N GLU A 209 20.94 -32.85 18.78
CA GLU A 209 21.02 -31.73 19.72
C GLU A 209 21.78 -30.55 19.08
N ALA A 210 22.96 -30.81 18.50
CA ALA A 210 23.77 -29.78 17.85
C ALA A 210 23.06 -29.09 16.67
N LEU A 211 22.27 -29.85 15.89
CA LEU A 211 21.53 -29.30 14.76
C LEU A 211 20.30 -28.50 15.23
N PHE A 212 19.67 -28.91 16.33
CA PHE A 212 18.59 -28.17 16.97
C PHE A 212 19.09 -26.84 17.57
N ASP A 213 20.26 -26.84 18.21
CA ASP A 213 20.87 -25.63 18.75
C ASP A 213 21.18 -24.59 17.65
N ASP A 214 21.70 -25.02 16.49
CA ASP A 214 21.90 -24.14 15.31
C ASP A 214 20.57 -23.53 14.83
N VAL A 215 19.50 -24.34 14.78
CA VAL A 215 18.17 -23.85 14.39
C VAL A 215 17.61 -22.85 15.40
N VAL A 216 17.79 -23.08 16.71
CA VAL A 216 17.37 -22.14 17.75
C VAL A 216 18.11 -20.82 17.62
N GLU A 217 19.42 -20.83 17.34
CA GLU A 217 20.21 -19.63 17.14
C GLU A 217 19.76 -18.84 15.89
N VAL A 218 19.64 -19.52 14.75
CA VAL A 218 19.18 -18.92 13.49
C VAL A 218 17.76 -18.37 13.62
N SER A 219 16.86 -19.12 14.26
CA SER A 219 15.48 -18.69 14.51
C SER A 219 15.43 -17.45 15.41
N ARG A 220 16.25 -17.39 16.46
CA ARG A 220 16.33 -16.22 17.36
C ARG A 220 16.86 -14.99 16.63
N ALA A 221 17.90 -15.14 15.82
CA ALA A 221 18.44 -14.08 14.99
C ALA A 221 17.40 -13.54 14.00
N ALA A 222 16.71 -14.44 13.29
CA ALA A 222 15.63 -14.09 12.37
C ALA A 222 14.48 -13.35 13.09
N ALA A 223 14.06 -13.84 14.26
CA ALA A 223 13.01 -13.20 15.06
C ALA A 223 13.39 -11.77 15.49
N ASN A 224 14.60 -11.57 16.01
CA ASN A 224 15.07 -10.25 16.45
C ASN A 224 15.11 -9.23 15.30
N ILE A 225 15.61 -9.63 14.14
CA ILE A 225 15.66 -8.76 12.96
C ILE A 225 14.25 -8.45 12.45
N LYS A 226 13.35 -9.45 12.43
CA LYS A 226 11.95 -9.27 12.05
C LYS A 226 11.22 -8.30 12.99
N ILE A 227 11.39 -8.45 14.31
CA ILE A 227 10.84 -7.53 15.30
C ILE A 227 11.34 -6.11 15.06
N ARG A 228 12.64 -5.94 14.80
CA ARG A 228 13.23 -4.62 14.51
C ARG A 228 12.64 -4.01 13.24
N ALA A 229 12.57 -4.77 12.14
CA ALA A 229 12.02 -4.30 10.86
C ALA A 229 10.52 -3.95 10.97
N GLN A 230 9.73 -4.78 11.66
CA GLN A 230 8.31 -4.53 11.91
C GLN A 230 8.09 -3.32 12.83
N SER A 231 8.89 -3.18 13.90
CA SER A 231 8.82 -2.02 14.80
C SER A 231 9.08 -0.71 14.05
N GLU A 232 10.10 -0.67 13.18
CA GLU A 232 10.36 0.50 12.33
C GLU A 232 9.21 0.79 11.35
N THR A 233 8.55 -0.25 10.85
CA THR A 233 7.35 -0.11 10.00
C THR A 233 6.18 0.49 10.79
N PHE A 234 5.91 0.01 12.02
CA PHE A 234 4.85 0.54 12.86
C PHE A 234 5.12 1.99 13.31
N LYS A 235 6.36 2.33 13.68
CA LYS A 235 6.74 3.72 13.99
C LYS A 235 6.40 4.67 12.86
N ARG A 236 6.60 4.26 11.60
CA ARG A 236 6.23 5.06 10.42
C ARG A 236 4.74 5.17 10.22
N MET A 237 4.01 4.08 10.43
CA MET A 237 2.55 4.09 10.34
C MET A 237 1.97 5.07 11.36
N VAL A 238 2.45 5.02 12.61
CA VAL A 238 2.09 5.99 13.65
C VAL A 238 2.50 7.40 13.26
N PHE A 239 3.72 7.63 12.75
CA PHE A 239 4.15 8.95 12.29
C PHE A 239 3.24 9.53 11.20
N LEU A 240 2.86 8.72 10.20
CA LEU A 240 1.96 9.17 9.13
C LEU A 240 0.57 9.50 9.67
N GLN A 241 0.07 8.70 10.61
CA GLN A 241 -1.21 8.94 11.30
C GLN A 241 -1.16 10.21 12.18
N SER A 242 -0.06 10.42 12.91
CA SER A 242 0.17 11.63 13.69
C SER A 242 0.27 12.86 12.79
N ALA A 243 0.94 12.77 11.62
CA ALA A 243 0.99 13.84 10.65
C ALA A 243 -0.39 14.19 10.09
N LEU A 244 -1.24 13.19 9.84
CA LEU A 244 -2.63 13.39 9.45
C LEU A 244 -3.43 14.13 10.54
N TYR A 245 -3.32 13.71 11.81
CA TYR A 245 -3.99 14.40 12.91
C TYR A 245 -3.44 15.81 13.13
N GLY A 246 -2.14 16.01 12.96
CA GLY A 246 -1.53 17.33 12.96
C GLY A 246 -2.07 18.23 11.85
N LEU A 247 -2.28 17.67 10.65
CA LEU A 247 -2.92 18.38 9.55
C LEU A 247 -4.36 18.77 9.87
N LEU A 248 -5.18 17.83 10.38
CA LEU A 248 -6.55 18.14 10.80
C LEU A 248 -6.57 19.23 11.87
N GLY A 249 -5.70 19.14 12.87
CA GLY A 249 -5.58 20.16 13.92
C GLY A 249 -5.14 21.51 13.36
N ALA A 250 -4.17 21.55 12.46
CA ALA A 250 -3.73 22.79 11.81
C ALA A 250 -4.85 23.42 10.99
N ILE A 251 -5.60 22.63 10.21
CA ILE A 251 -6.75 23.11 9.45
C ILE A 251 -7.86 23.58 10.39
N ALA A 252 -8.13 22.88 11.49
CA ALA A 252 -9.18 23.28 12.42
C ALA A 252 -8.81 24.55 13.20
N PHE A 253 -7.59 24.70 13.69
CA PHE A 253 -7.25 25.80 14.59
C PHE A 253 -6.56 26.99 13.91
N ALA A 254 -5.65 26.74 12.96
CA ALA A 254 -4.86 27.80 12.34
C ALA A 254 -5.65 28.53 11.25
N VAL A 255 -6.45 27.80 10.45
CA VAL A 255 -7.15 28.41 9.31
C VAL A 255 -8.19 29.47 9.74
N PRO A 256 -9.01 29.27 10.79
CA PRO A 256 -9.88 30.34 11.30
C PRO A 256 -9.10 31.53 11.89
N THR A 257 -8.08 31.28 12.73
CA THR A 257 -7.32 32.35 13.41
C THR A 257 -6.55 33.24 12.44
N PHE A 258 -5.93 32.68 11.40
CA PHE A 258 -5.23 33.46 10.39
C PHE A 258 -6.16 33.98 9.28
N GLY A 259 -7.30 33.31 9.04
CA GLY A 259 -8.32 33.75 8.10
C GLY A 259 -9.00 35.06 8.52
N ASP A 260 -9.28 35.21 9.81
CA ASP A 260 -9.84 36.44 10.39
C ASP A 260 -8.82 37.59 10.38
N ALA A 261 -7.53 37.30 10.59
CA ALA A 261 -6.45 38.29 10.59
C ALA A 261 -6.12 38.85 9.20
N LEU A 262 -6.44 38.11 8.12
CA LEU A 262 -6.16 38.48 6.72
C LEU A 262 -7.37 39.05 5.98
N GLY A 263 -8.52 39.24 6.66
CA GLY A 263 -9.73 39.83 6.06
C GLY A 263 -10.41 38.93 5.01
N THR A 264 -10.05 37.65 4.94
CA THR A 264 -10.72 36.66 4.09
C THR A 264 -11.94 36.09 4.82
N GLU A 265 -13.06 36.82 4.75
CA GLU A 265 -14.37 36.49 5.35
C GLU A 265 -14.96 35.12 4.98
N THR A 266 -14.33 34.35 4.09
CA THR A 266 -14.85 33.06 3.61
C THR A 266 -14.58 31.88 4.55
N VAL A 267 -13.83 32.07 5.63
CA VAL A 267 -13.29 30.95 6.44
C VAL A 267 -13.83 30.90 7.87
N THR A 268 -14.34 32.02 8.42
CA THR A 268 -14.76 32.13 9.83
C THR A 268 -15.91 31.20 10.21
N LYS A 269 -16.70 30.68 9.27
CA LYS A 269 -17.95 29.93 9.56
C LYS A 269 -17.85 28.42 9.36
N THR A 270 -16.70 27.81 9.65
CA THR A 270 -16.54 26.35 9.51
C THR A 270 -16.45 25.62 10.86
N ILE A 271 -16.29 26.34 11.99
CA ILE A 271 -16.05 25.71 13.31
C ILE A 271 -16.69 26.50 14.47
N THR A 272 -17.85 27.13 14.27
CA THR A 272 -18.63 27.67 15.41
C THR A 272 -20.07 27.24 15.32
#